data_AF-A0A959I9K2-F1
#
_entry.id   AF-A0A959I9K2-F1
#
_cell.length_a   1.000
_cell.length_b   1.000
_cell.length_c   1.000
_cell.angle_alpha   90.00
_cell.angle_beta   90.00
_cell.angle_gamma   90.00
#
_symmetry.space_group_name_H-M   'P 1'
#
loop_
_entity.id
_entity.type
_entity.pdbx_description
1 polymer ?
#
loop_
_entity_poly.entity_id
_entity_poly.type
_entity_poly.pdbx_seq_one_letter_code
_entity_poly.pdbx_strand_id
1 'polypeptide(L)' 'ELPVICQGKSIRELRIRKITGANIIGFKKPDGAFVINPSPETRLTPQSSFIVFGNSEQLKDLRYYLENLTEKDLE' A
#
# COMPACT_ATOMS: atom_id res chain seq x y z
N GLU A 1 0.55 -7.65 -8.54
CA GLU A 1 0.54 -8.14 -7.15
C GLU A 1 1.40 -7.23 -6.29
N LEU A 2 1.25 -7.29 -4.97
CA LEU A 2 2.00 -6.45 -4.02
C LEU A 2 3.48 -6.86 -3.98
N PRO A 3 4.45 -5.91 -4.01
CA PRO A 3 5.84 -6.25 -3.76
C PRO A 3 6.04 -6.94 -2.40
N VAL A 4 6.92 -7.94 -2.34
CA VAL A 4 7.17 -8.74 -1.13
C VAL A 4 7.60 -7.87 0.05
N ILE A 5 8.38 -6.82 -0.21
CA ILE A 5 8.84 -5.86 0.80
C ILE A 5 7.70 -5.11 1.51
N CYS A 6 6.54 -4.98 0.87
CA CYS A 6 5.37 -4.35 1.48
C CYS A 6 4.61 -5.30 2.42
N GLN A 7 4.86 -6.61 2.35
CA GLN A 7 4.16 -7.60 3.16
C GLN A 7 4.63 -7.53 4.62
N GLY A 8 3.69 -7.61 5.56
CA GLY A 8 3.93 -7.47 7.00
C GLY A 8 4.07 -6.02 7.49
N LYS A 9 4.24 -5.06 6.58
CA LYS A 9 4.30 -3.63 6.89
C LYS A 9 2.90 -3.06 7.07
N SER A 10 2.78 -2.10 7.98
CA SER A 10 1.58 -1.28 8.13
C SER A 10 1.47 -0.25 7.01
N ILE A 11 0.25 0.19 6.71
CA ILE A 11 0.00 1.29 5.78
C ILE A 11 0.82 2.54 6.15
N ARG A 12 0.97 2.80 7.44
CA ARG A 12 1.77 3.89 7.99
C ARG A 12 3.27 3.75 7.67
N GLU A 13 3.82 2.55 7.83
CA GLU A 13 5.23 2.26 7.51
C GLU A 13 5.55 2.52 6.03
N LEU A 14 4.60 2.20 5.13
CA LEU A 14 4.81 2.39 3.69
C LEU A 14 4.79 3.86 3.24
N ARG A 15 4.28 4.78 4.08
CA ARG A 15 4.25 6.23 3.82
C ARG A 15 3.66 6.64 2.45
N ILE A 16 2.84 5.78 1.82
CA ILE A 16 2.31 5.94 0.46
C ILE A 16 1.67 7.31 0.26
N ARG A 17 0.67 7.66 1.07
CA ARG A 17 -0.05 8.96 0.94
C ARG A 17 0.88 10.16 1.08
N LYS A 18 1.90 10.07 1.93
CA LYS A 18 2.85 11.16 2.17
C LYS A 18 3.76 11.38 0.95
N ILE A 19 4.14 10.30 0.27
CA ILE A 19 5.12 10.34 -0.82
C ILE A 19 4.44 10.57 -2.17
N THR A 20 3.30 9.90 -2.41
CA THR A 20 2.67 9.84 -3.74
C THR A 20 1.34 10.59 -3.80
N GLY A 21 0.79 11.00 -2.66
CA GLY A 21 -0.55 11.59 -2.56
C GLY A 21 -1.72 10.60 -2.73
N ALA A 22 -1.47 9.37 -3.18
CA ALA A 22 -2.49 8.34 -3.33
C ALA A 22 -2.96 7.85 -1.95
N ASN A 23 -4.26 7.57 -1.81
CA ASN A 23 -4.85 7.08 -0.57
C ASN A 23 -5.27 5.62 -0.68
N ILE A 24 -4.99 4.82 0.33
CA ILE A 24 -5.50 3.44 0.40
C ILE A 24 -6.92 3.49 0.95
N ILE A 25 -7.89 3.07 0.14
CA ILE A 25 -9.32 3.07 0.50
C ILE A 25 -9.85 1.70 0.89
N GLY A 26 -9.06 0.65 0.66
CA GLY A 26 -9.42 -0.70 1.05
C GLY A 26 -8.30 -1.69 0.79
N PHE A 27 -8.48 -2.92 1.26
CA PHE A 27 -7.68 -4.04 0.81
C PHE A 27 -8.48 -5.34 0.87
N LYS A 28 -8.10 -6.28 0.01
CA LYS A 28 -8.62 -7.63 -0.07
C LYS A 28 -7.66 -8.57 0.66
N LYS A 29 -8.18 -9.29 1.64
CA LYS A 29 -7.46 -10.35 2.35
C LYS A 29 -7.35 -11.63 1.49
N PRO A 30 -6.42 -12.54 1.82
CA PRO A 30 -6.28 -13.82 1.12
C PRO A 30 -7.54 -14.70 1.17
N ASP A 31 -8.31 -14.59 2.25
CA ASP A 31 -9.59 -15.28 2.45
C ASP A 31 -10.75 -14.70 1.61
N GLY A 32 -10.49 -13.64 0.84
CA GLY A 32 -11.47 -12.95 0.00
C GLY A 32 -12.25 -11.85 0.71
N ALA A 33 -12.08 -11.65 2.03
CA ALA A 33 -12.73 -10.58 2.75
C ALA A 33 -12.16 -9.20 2.36
N PHE A 34 -13.05 -8.22 2.23
CA PHE A 34 -12.68 -6.84 1.95
C PHE A 34 -12.75 -6.00 3.21
N VAL A 35 -11.71 -5.22 3.45
CA VAL A 35 -11.68 -4.19 4.49
C VAL A 35 -11.72 -2.84 3.80
N ILE A 36 -12.70 -2.02 4.17
CA ILE A 36 -12.88 -0.66 3.66
C ILE A 36 -12.29 0.32 4.67
N ASN A 37 -11.64 1.36 4.17
CA ASN A 37 -10.99 2.41 4.96
C ASN A 37 -10.08 1.85 6.08
N PRO A 38 -9.01 1.13 5.71
CA PRO A 38 -8.13 0.51 6.69
C PRO A 38 -7.45 1.58 7.57
N SER A 39 -7.29 1.27 8.85
CA SER A 39 -6.50 2.10 9.77
C SER A 39 -5.03 2.17 9.32
N PRO A 40 -4.30 3.27 9.57
CA PRO A 40 -2.87 3.36 9.30
C PRO A 40 -2.03 2.23 9.91
N GLU A 41 -2.49 1.67 11.04
CA GLU A 41 -1.84 0.57 11.76
C GLU A 41 -2.17 -0.81 11.15
N THR A 42 -3.03 -0.86 10.13
CA THR A 42 -3.37 -2.09 9.41
C THR A 42 -2.15 -2.63 8.69
N ARG A 43 -1.78 -3.88 9.00
CA ARG A 43 -0.69 -4.60 8.33
C ARG A 43 -1.18 -5.26 7.05
N LEU A 44 -0.42 -5.11 5.98
CA LEU A 44 -0.66 -5.81 4.73
C LEU A 44 -0.23 -7.27 4.88
N THR A 45 -1.17 -8.21 4.76
CA THR A 45 -0.84 -9.63 4.83
C THR A 45 -0.26 -10.13 3.50
N PRO A 46 0.57 -11.18 3.50
CA PRO A 46 0.96 -11.86 2.28
C PRO A 46 -0.27 -12.20 1.43
N GLN A 47 -0.12 -12.16 0.10
CA GLN A 47 -1.19 -12.42 -0.87
C GLN A 47 -2.41 -11.48 -0.77
N SER A 48 -2.30 -10.35 -0.06
CA SER A 48 -3.31 -9.30 -0.08
C SER A 48 -3.12 -8.36 -1.28
N SER A 49 -4.18 -7.64 -1.62
CA SER A 49 -4.14 -6.55 -2.60
C SER A 49 -4.83 -5.33 -2.01
N PHE A 50 -4.22 -4.14 -2.09
CA PHE A 50 -4.89 -2.91 -1.70
C PHE A 50 -5.61 -2.25 -2.87
N ILE A 51 -6.63 -1.47 -2.54
CA ILE A 51 -7.37 -0.61 -3.44
C ILE A 51 -6.98 0.82 -3.10
N VAL A 52 -6.57 1.57 -4.11
CA VAL A 52 -6.09 2.95 -3.98
C VAL A 52 -7.01 3.90 -4.72
N PHE A 53 -7.10 5.11 -4.20
CA PHE A 53 -7.79 6.24 -4.78
C PHE A 53 -6.81 7.40 -4.94
N GLY A 54 -6.81 8.01 -6.12
CA GLY A 54 -5.95 9.14 -6.46
C GLY A 54 -6.15 9.52 -7.92
N ASN A 55 -5.60 10.68 -8.30
CA ASN A 55 -5.58 11.11 -9.70
C ASN A 55 -4.50 10.32 -10.49
N SER A 56 -4.48 10.49 -11.82
CA SER A 56 -3.56 9.76 -12.69
C SER A 56 -2.08 9.94 -12.36
N GLU A 57 -1.68 11.14 -11.91
CA GLU A 57 -0.30 11.45 -11.53
C GLU A 57 0.08 10.72 -10.23
N GLN A 58 -0.76 10.83 -9.19
CA GLN A 58 -0.58 10.13 -7.92
C GLN A 58 -0.50 8.60 -8.10
N LEU A 59 -1.30 8.04 -9.02
CA LEU A 59 -1.27 6.61 -9.33
C LEU A 59 -0.01 6.20 -10.11
N LYS A 60 0.56 7.11 -10.92
CA LYS A 60 1.84 6.89 -11.60
C LYS A 60 2.99 6.92 -10.58
N ASP A 61 2.99 7.91 -9.71
CA ASP A 61 3.98 8.05 -8.63
C ASP A 61 3.92 6.88 -7.66
N LEU A 62 2.72 6.37 -7.36
CA LEU A 62 2.54 5.16 -6.57
C LEU A 62 3.21 3.94 -7.21
N ARG A 63 3.01 3.71 -8.51
CA ARG A 63 3.65 2.58 -9.19
C ARG A 63 5.16 2.71 -9.15
N TYR A 64 5.67 3.90 -9.50
CA TYR A 64 7.10 4.17 -9.46
C TYR A 64 7.69 3.97 -8.05
N TYR A 65 7.02 4.49 -7.03
CA TYR A 65 7.45 4.33 -5.64
C TYR A 65 7.50 2.86 -5.22
N LEU A 66 6.48 2.06 -5.54
CA LEU A 66 6.44 0.64 -5.19
C LEU A 66 7.46 -0.20 -5.96
N GLU A 67 7.78 0.16 -7.21
CA GLU A 67 8.80 -0.50 -8.03
C GLU A 67 10.23 -0.23 -7.54
N ASN A 68 10.45 0.92 -6.91
CA ASN A 68 11.76 1.36 -6.42
C ASN A 68 11.91 1.29 -4.90
N LEU A 69 10.92 0.75 -4.19
CA LEU A 69 10.92 0.68 -2.74
C LEU A 69 12.01 -0.27 -2.24
N THR A 70 12.89 0.22 -1.36
CA THR A 70 13.95 -0.57 -0.74
C THR A 70 13.79 -0.66 0.78
N GLU A 71 14.53 -1.57 1.42
CA GLU A 71 14.45 -1.73 2.89
C GLU A 71 14.88 -0.46 3.63
N LYS A 72 15.82 0.30 3.07
CA LYS A 72 16.31 1.58 3.63
C LYS A 72 15.25 2.66 3.69
N ASP A 73 14.27 2.63 2.79
CA ASP A 73 13.17 3.61 2.76
C ASP A 73 12.14 3.37 3.88
N LEU A 74 12.16 2.15 4.44
CA LEU A 74 11.26 1.68 5.50
C LEU A 74 11.86 1.77 6.90
N GLU A 75 13.13 2.15 7.02
CA GLU A 75 13.82 2.51 8.27
C GLU A 75 13.45 3.95 8.72
#